data_AF-D1QMS8-F1
#
_entry.id   AF-D1QMS8-F1
#
_cell.length_a   1.000
_cell.length_b   1.000
_cell.length_c   1.000
_cell.angle_alpha   90.00
_cell.angle_beta   90.00
_cell.angle_gamma   90.00
#
_symmetry.space_group_name_H-M   'P 1'
#
loop_
_entity.id
_entity.type
_entity.pdbx_description
1 polymer ?
#
loop_
_entity_poly.entity_id
_entity_poly.type
_entity_poly.pdbx_seq_one_letter_code
_entity_poly.pdbx_strand_id
1 'polypeptide(L)'
;MIGQGCFFRNFYHFRLFKVLFSFSFFLPSLAKLAKNVGLNMRFLLFFVTLQKNISRASYLQILMHKTNATTEYREQLKGRILETAMHEFMTNGIRQVKMDDIARKLGISKRTLYEIYDNKEDLLMEGIRESENCYDQYMEDFQLKHATSVMDVFAEFYRYKVERFQNISPAFFIDLHKYTRIISYLDSVHESRNKKGKLFFQRGVEEGYFRGDVDYNLLEQISSVAMRHVMEHQLYQLYSMKHILYNIIFLFMRGICTEKGQAILDEKLKILR
;
A
#
# COMPACT_ATOMS: atom_id res chain seq x y z
N MET A 1 8.28 -12.45 7.93
CA MET A 1 8.40 -10.99 7.70
C MET A 1 7.85 -10.65 6.32
N ILE A 2 6.54 -10.80 6.09
CA ILE A 2 5.92 -10.59 4.76
C ILE A 2 5.10 -9.27 4.71
N GLY A 3 4.91 -8.60 5.85
CA GLY A 3 4.20 -7.31 5.94
C GLY A 3 5.04 -6.04 5.73
N GLN A 4 6.37 -6.13 5.51
CA GLN A 4 7.24 -4.96 5.33
C GLN A 4 7.63 -4.68 3.87
N GLY A 5 7.27 -5.57 2.94
CA GLY A 5 7.76 -5.52 1.55
C GLY A 5 6.99 -4.60 0.59
N CYS A 6 5.83 -4.05 0.97
CA CYS A 6 5.03 -3.21 0.06
C CYS A 6 5.53 -1.77 -0.11
N PHE A 7 6.44 -1.29 0.75
CA PHE A 7 6.93 0.10 0.70
C PHE A 7 7.94 0.38 -0.43
N PHE A 8 8.50 -0.64 -1.08
CA PHE A 8 9.62 -0.47 -2.01
C PHE A 8 9.35 -1.11 -3.37
N ARG A 9 8.89 -0.32 -4.34
CA ARG A 9 9.23 -0.52 -5.77
C ARG A 9 8.78 0.66 -6.64
N ASN A 10 9.72 1.52 -7.00
CA ASN A 10 10.00 1.97 -8.38
C ASN A 10 11.08 3.08 -8.34
N PHE A 11 11.60 3.48 -9.50
CA PHE A 11 12.55 4.60 -9.74
C PHE A 11 14.02 4.25 -9.98
N TYR A 12 14.28 3.68 -11.16
CA TYR A 12 15.56 3.85 -11.87
C TYR A 12 15.28 4.15 -13.34
N HIS A 13 15.55 5.38 -13.81
CA HIS A 13 15.98 5.66 -15.20
C HIS A 13 16.12 7.17 -15.42
N PHE A 14 17.28 7.80 -15.17
CA PHE A 14 17.61 9.11 -15.77
C PHE A 14 19.13 9.36 -15.75
N ARG A 15 19.88 8.65 -16.61
CA ARG A 15 21.34 8.85 -16.79
C ARG A 15 21.73 9.45 -18.14
N LEU A 16 20.78 9.84 -19.00
CA LEU A 16 21.05 10.31 -20.37
C LEU A 16 21.23 11.84 -20.53
N PHE A 17 20.99 12.66 -19.51
CA PHE A 17 20.94 14.13 -19.69
C PHE A 17 22.32 14.85 -19.67
N LYS A 18 23.42 14.16 -19.38
CA LYS A 18 24.75 14.78 -19.26
C LYS A 18 25.42 15.15 -20.59
N VAL A 19 24.93 14.66 -21.73
CA VAL A 19 25.61 14.86 -23.04
C VAL A 19 25.29 16.23 -23.67
N LEU A 20 24.17 16.86 -23.31
CA LEU A 20 23.74 18.12 -23.94
C LEU A 20 24.38 19.40 -23.36
N PHE A 21 25.06 19.33 -22.21
CA PHE A 21 25.61 20.52 -21.55
C PHE A 21 26.92 21.02 -22.20
N SER A 22 27.63 20.14 -22.92
CA SER A 22 28.97 20.40 -23.45
C SER A 22 29.01 21.36 -24.65
N PHE A 23 27.87 21.69 -25.27
CA PHE A 23 27.81 22.60 -26.42
C PHE A 23 27.64 24.08 -26.07
N SER A 24 27.35 24.40 -24.81
CA SER A 24 27.16 25.80 -24.36
C SER A 24 28.45 26.60 -24.21
N PHE A 25 29.62 25.94 -24.23
CA PHE A 25 30.92 26.56 -23.95
C PHE A 25 31.59 27.23 -25.17
N PHE A 26 31.12 26.99 -26.39
CA PHE A 26 31.75 27.52 -27.62
C PHE A 26 31.18 28.87 -28.11
N LEU A 27 30.18 29.42 -27.43
CA LEU A 27 29.46 30.64 -27.84
C LEU A 27 30.24 31.98 -27.82
N PRO A 28 31.30 32.20 -27.02
CA PRO A 28 32.05 33.46 -27.06
C PRO A 28 32.79 33.71 -28.40
N SER A 29 33.07 32.64 -29.16
CA SER A 29 33.76 32.70 -30.47
C SER A 29 32.86 33.23 -31.59
N LEU A 30 31.56 32.91 -31.57
CA LEU A 30 30.59 33.26 -32.62
C LEU A 30 30.22 34.76 -32.63
N ALA A 31 30.16 35.40 -31.47
CA ALA A 31 29.86 36.84 -31.36
C ALA A 31 30.97 37.73 -31.95
N LYS A 32 32.23 37.27 -31.92
CA LYS A 32 33.36 37.94 -32.58
C LYS A 32 33.32 37.79 -34.10
N LEU A 33 32.80 36.67 -34.62
CA LEU A 33 32.64 36.43 -36.05
C LEU A 33 31.56 37.35 -36.67
N ALA A 34 30.47 37.62 -35.94
CA ALA A 34 29.33 38.39 -36.45
C ALA A 34 29.64 39.87 -36.77
N LYS A 35 30.67 40.48 -36.14
CA LYS A 35 31.06 41.87 -36.41
C LYS A 35 31.81 42.07 -37.74
N ASN A 36 32.40 41.02 -38.31
CA ASN A 36 33.20 41.12 -39.54
C ASN A 36 32.43 40.75 -40.83
N VAL A 37 31.17 40.30 -40.74
CA VAL A 37 30.44 39.74 -41.90
C VAL A 37 29.17 40.53 -42.26
N GLY A 38 28.95 41.73 -41.72
CA GLY A 38 27.83 42.59 -42.15
C GLY A 38 26.44 42.02 -41.90
N LEU A 39 26.21 41.39 -40.73
CA LEU A 39 24.91 40.83 -40.39
C LEU A 39 23.88 41.91 -40.04
N ASN A 40 22.71 41.80 -40.69
CA ASN A 40 21.57 42.73 -40.59
C ASN A 40 21.02 42.82 -39.15
N MET A 41 20.62 44.02 -38.71
CA MET A 41 20.11 44.30 -37.35
C MET A 41 18.94 43.38 -36.94
N ARG A 42 18.12 42.93 -37.90
CA ARG A 42 17.06 41.92 -37.67
C ARG A 42 17.60 40.56 -37.21
N PHE A 43 18.80 40.18 -37.65
CA PHE A 43 19.46 38.94 -37.25
C PHE A 43 19.99 39.01 -35.82
N LEU A 44 20.54 40.16 -35.40
CA LEU A 44 20.95 40.42 -34.01
C LEU A 44 19.75 40.39 -33.05
N LEU A 45 18.62 41.01 -33.43
CA LEU A 45 17.38 40.97 -32.64
C LEU A 45 16.82 39.54 -32.54
N PHE A 46 16.88 38.76 -33.62
CA PHE A 46 16.52 37.34 -33.60
C PHE A 46 17.40 36.54 -32.62
N PHE A 47 18.72 36.75 -32.65
CA PHE A 47 19.66 36.08 -31.74
C PHE A 47 19.43 36.44 -30.26
N VAL A 48 19.20 37.71 -29.94
CA VAL A 48 18.89 38.16 -28.57
C VAL A 48 17.57 37.56 -28.09
N THR A 49 16.57 37.48 -28.96
CA THR A 49 15.27 36.87 -28.65
C THR A 49 15.40 35.36 -28.45
N LEU A 50 16.20 34.69 -29.28
CA LEU A 50 16.52 33.27 -29.15
C LEU A 50 17.24 32.99 -27.82
N GLN A 51 18.22 33.83 -27.44
CA GLN A 51 18.95 33.70 -26.18
C GLN A 51 18.06 33.91 -24.95
N LYS A 52 17.13 34.88 -24.99
CA LYS A 52 16.12 35.07 -23.93
C LYS A 52 15.17 33.88 -23.81
N ASN A 53 14.73 33.30 -24.93
CA ASN A 53 13.85 32.12 -24.93
C ASN A 53 14.58 30.86 -24.44
N ILE A 54 15.85 30.65 -24.81
CA ILE A 54 16.68 29.55 -24.28
C ILE A 54 16.86 29.70 -22.77
N SER A 55 17.20 30.91 -22.28
CA SER A 55 17.37 31.16 -20.83
C SER A 55 16.07 30.96 -20.05
N ARG A 56 14.93 31.35 -20.63
CA ARG A 56 13.59 31.13 -20.05
C ARG A 56 13.22 29.64 -20.02
N ALA A 57 13.54 28.89 -21.07
CA ALA A 57 13.35 27.44 -21.11
C ALA A 57 14.23 26.71 -20.07
N SER A 58 15.49 27.13 -19.89
CA SER A 58 16.37 26.61 -18.85
C SER A 58 15.85 26.92 -17.44
N TYR A 59 15.34 28.13 -17.21
CA TYR A 59 14.74 28.51 -15.93
C TYR A 59 13.47 27.73 -15.62
N LEU A 60 12.61 27.52 -16.63
CA LEU A 60 11.42 26.67 -16.50
C LEU A 60 11.78 25.21 -16.22
N GLN A 61 12.82 24.67 -16.87
CA GLN A 61 13.33 23.33 -16.54
C GLN A 61 13.84 23.23 -15.10
N ILE A 62 14.57 24.23 -14.60
CA ILE A 62 15.05 24.27 -13.22
C ILE A 62 13.88 24.34 -12.23
N LEU A 63 12.87 25.17 -12.52
CA LEU A 63 11.65 25.24 -11.71
C LEU A 63 10.89 23.92 -11.73
N MET A 64 10.67 23.32 -12.89
CA MET A 64 10.01 22.01 -13.02
C MET A 64 10.77 20.92 -12.26
N HIS A 65 12.11 20.90 -12.35
CA HIS A 65 12.94 19.94 -11.61
C HIS A 65 12.88 20.19 -10.09
N LYS A 66 12.83 21.45 -9.63
CA LYS A 66 12.66 21.78 -8.20
C LYS A 66 11.28 21.39 -7.70
N THR A 67 10.22 21.63 -8.46
CA THR A 67 8.85 21.26 -8.10
C THR A 67 8.69 19.75 -8.05
N ASN A 68 9.26 19.02 -9.02
CA ASN A 68 9.25 17.56 -9.03
C ASN A 68 10.02 16.96 -7.85
N ALA A 69 11.22 17.48 -7.54
CA ALA A 69 12.01 17.03 -6.40
C ALA A 69 11.34 17.33 -5.03
N THR A 70 10.64 18.47 -4.92
CA THR A 70 9.91 18.83 -3.69
C THR A 70 8.67 17.95 -3.51
N THR A 71 7.99 17.61 -4.60
CA THR A 71 6.84 16.69 -4.61
C THR A 71 7.29 15.27 -4.26
N GLU A 72 8.38 14.80 -4.87
CA GLU A 72 8.96 13.49 -4.58
C GLU A 72 9.40 13.35 -3.12
N TYR A 73 10.08 14.36 -2.57
CA TYR A 73 10.43 14.39 -1.15
C TYR A 73 9.20 14.34 -0.24
N ARG A 74 8.14 15.09 -0.58
CA ARG A 74 6.90 15.12 0.20
C ARG A 74 6.20 13.77 0.19
N GLU A 75 6.13 13.09 -0.96
CA GLU A 75 5.58 11.73 -1.05
C GLU A 75 6.40 10.70 -0.28
N GLN A 76 7.73 10.73 -0.41
CA GLN A 76 8.62 9.87 0.39
C GLN A 76 8.44 10.10 1.90
N LEU A 77 8.33 11.37 2.31
CA LEU A 77 8.10 11.71 3.71
C LEU A 77 6.71 11.23 4.18
N LYS A 78 5.68 11.39 3.35
CA LYS A 78 4.33 10.91 3.63
C LYS A 78 4.33 9.40 3.89
N GLY A 79 4.99 8.62 3.04
CA GLY A 79 5.15 7.18 3.20
C GLY A 79 5.88 6.81 4.50
N ARG A 80 7.00 7.48 4.82
CA ARG A 80 7.74 7.26 6.08
C ARG A 80 6.92 7.57 7.33
N ILE A 81 6.12 8.64 7.29
CA ILE A 81 5.18 8.99 8.36
C ILE A 81 4.18 7.86 8.55
N LEU A 82 3.57 7.41 7.46
CA LEU A 82 2.54 6.39 7.48
C LEU A 82 3.06 5.05 8.01
N GLU A 83 4.21 4.59 7.50
CA GLU A 83 4.88 3.38 7.95
C GLU A 83 5.18 3.42 9.46
N THR A 84 5.81 4.50 9.91
CA THR A 84 6.19 4.67 11.31
C THR A 84 4.95 4.73 12.20
N ALA A 85 3.93 5.46 11.78
CA ALA A 85 2.68 5.59 12.53
C ALA A 85 1.95 4.25 12.65
N MET A 86 1.80 3.52 11.55
CA MET A 86 1.12 2.23 11.56
C MET A 86 1.86 1.19 12.40
N HIS A 87 3.20 1.17 12.33
CA HIS A 87 4.01 0.33 13.21
C HIS A 87 3.77 0.67 14.69
N GLU A 88 3.80 1.95 15.06
CA GLU A 88 3.53 2.39 16.43
C GLU A 88 2.11 2.06 16.88
N PHE A 89 1.09 2.28 16.04
CA PHE A 89 -0.29 1.96 16.36
C PHE A 89 -0.49 0.46 16.59
N MET A 90 0.05 -0.39 15.72
CA MET A 90 -0.08 -1.84 15.83
C MET A 90 0.67 -2.41 17.03
N THR A 91 1.76 -1.77 17.46
CA THR A 91 2.59 -2.24 18.59
C THR A 91 2.07 -1.72 19.93
N ASN A 92 1.73 -0.44 20.02
CA ASN A 92 1.48 0.26 21.28
C ASN A 92 0.00 0.63 21.51
N GLY A 93 -0.86 0.39 20.50
CA GLY A 93 -2.25 0.84 20.49
C GLY A 93 -2.40 2.29 19.99
N ILE A 94 -3.56 2.61 19.42
CA ILE A 94 -3.78 3.89 18.74
C ILE A 94 -3.85 5.04 19.75
N ARG A 95 -4.42 4.81 20.94
CA ARG A 95 -4.64 5.84 21.95
C ARG A 95 -3.33 6.37 22.53
N GLN A 96 -2.38 5.49 22.82
CA GLN A 96 -1.12 5.84 23.47
C GLN A 96 -0.16 6.58 22.54
N VAL A 97 -0.23 6.33 21.24
CA VAL A 97 0.65 6.98 20.26
C VAL A 97 0.21 8.43 20.03
N LYS A 98 1.16 9.35 20.26
CA LYS A 98 1.00 10.79 20.00
C LYS A 98 1.67 11.16 18.68
N MET A 99 1.04 12.06 17.93
CA MET A 99 1.58 12.61 16.68
C MET A 99 2.98 13.23 16.89
N ASP A 100 3.18 13.93 18.01
CA ASP A 100 4.46 14.53 18.36
C ASP A 100 5.60 13.51 18.51
N ASP A 101 5.29 12.30 19.00
CA ASP A 101 6.30 11.25 19.19
C ASP A 101 6.67 10.61 17.84
N ILE A 102 5.71 10.51 16.91
CA ILE A 102 5.97 10.12 15.51
C ILE A 102 6.91 11.14 14.85
N ALA A 103 6.61 12.44 14.98
CA ALA A 103 7.45 13.51 14.42
C ALA A 103 8.88 13.46 14.98
N ARG A 104 9.02 13.28 16.30
CA ARG A 104 10.31 13.16 16.99
C ARG A 104 11.09 11.94 16.49
N LYS A 105 10.43 10.78 16.36
CA LYS A 105 11.04 9.53 15.89
C LYS A 105 11.56 9.66 14.45
N LEU A 106 10.90 10.46 13.61
CA LEU A 106 11.30 10.72 12.24
C LEU A 106 12.28 11.88 12.06
N GLY A 107 12.58 12.62 13.14
CA GLY A 107 13.44 13.81 13.08
C GLY A 107 12.81 14.98 12.32
N ILE A 108 11.48 15.07 12.26
CA ILE A 108 10.73 16.15 11.59
C ILE A 108 10.05 17.06 12.60
N SER A 109 9.71 18.29 12.19
CA SER A 109 8.96 19.20 13.03
C SER A 109 7.50 18.75 13.17
N LYS A 110 6.85 19.06 14.30
CA LYS A 110 5.40 18.85 14.49
C LYS A 110 4.60 19.47 13.36
N ARG A 111 4.94 20.72 13.00
CA ARG A 111 4.32 21.46 11.91
C ARG A 111 4.37 20.68 10.59
N THR A 112 5.52 20.08 10.26
CA THR A 112 5.69 19.28 9.04
C THR A 112 4.77 18.06 9.02
N LEU A 113 4.60 17.37 10.15
CA LEU A 113 3.67 16.24 10.26
C LEU A 113 2.22 16.71 10.07
N TYR A 114 1.81 17.77 10.76
CA TYR A 114 0.45 18.31 10.70
C TYR A 114 0.11 18.97 9.35
N GLU A 115 1.11 19.41 8.57
CA GLU A 115 0.92 19.86 7.19
C GLU A 115 0.64 18.70 6.20
N ILE A 116 0.91 17.46 6.59
CA ILE A 116 0.64 16.26 5.79
C ILE A 116 -0.62 15.55 6.29
N TYR A 117 -0.77 15.41 7.61
CA TYR A 117 -1.92 14.77 8.24
C TYR A 117 -2.54 15.68 9.31
N ASP A 118 -3.75 16.16 9.05
CA ASP A 118 -4.46 17.10 9.92
C ASP A 118 -4.68 16.54 11.34
N ASN A 119 -4.97 15.24 11.42
CA ASN A 119 -5.21 14.56 12.69
C ASN A 119 -4.82 13.07 12.64
N LYS A 120 -4.80 12.45 13.83
CA LYS A 120 -4.42 11.05 14.01
C LYS A 120 -5.38 10.07 13.33
N GLU A 121 -6.67 10.39 13.27
CA GLU A 121 -7.65 9.50 12.63
C GLU A 121 -7.46 9.45 11.11
N ASP A 122 -7.18 10.58 10.46
CA ASP A 122 -6.90 10.60 9.02
C ASP A 122 -5.62 9.84 8.67
N LEU A 123 -4.57 9.99 9.49
CA LEU A 123 -3.35 9.19 9.37
C LEU A 123 -3.64 7.68 9.52
N LEU A 124 -4.42 7.30 10.52
CA LEU A 124 -4.82 5.90 10.72
C LEU A 124 -5.68 5.38 9.56
N MET A 125 -6.65 6.17 9.09
CA MET A 125 -7.53 5.82 7.98
C MET A 125 -6.73 5.59 6.70
N GLU A 126 -5.78 6.47 6.38
CA GLU A 126 -4.91 6.30 5.21
C GLU A 126 -4.08 5.02 5.35
N GLY A 127 -3.53 4.75 6.52
CA GLY A 127 -2.71 3.56 6.75
C GLY A 127 -3.52 2.27 6.67
N ILE A 128 -4.76 2.28 7.14
CA ILE A 128 -5.70 1.15 6.97
C ILE A 128 -6.05 0.96 5.49
N ARG A 129 -6.35 2.02 4.74
CA ARG A 129 -6.63 1.94 3.30
C ARG A 129 -5.46 1.38 2.52
N GLU A 130 -4.25 1.88 2.75
CA GLU A 130 -3.06 1.35 2.11
C GLU A 130 -2.86 -0.12 2.47
N SER A 131 -2.99 -0.46 3.75
CA SER A 131 -2.86 -1.84 4.22
C SER A 131 -3.88 -2.79 3.59
N GLU A 132 -5.11 -2.35 3.31
CA GLU A 132 -6.14 -3.12 2.61
C GLU A 132 -5.88 -3.21 1.10
N ASN A 133 -5.45 -2.11 0.47
CA ASN A 133 -5.07 -2.09 -0.95
C ASN A 133 -3.87 -2.99 -1.23
N CYS A 134 -2.84 -2.96 -0.37
CA CYS A 134 -1.68 -3.83 -0.47
C CYS A 134 -2.06 -5.30 -0.36
N TYR A 135 -3.04 -5.64 0.48
CA TYR A 135 -3.57 -7.00 0.56
C TYR A 135 -4.26 -7.41 -0.75
N ASP A 136 -5.12 -6.54 -1.31
CA ASP A 136 -5.82 -6.85 -2.56
C ASP A 136 -4.83 -7.04 -3.72
N GLN A 137 -3.86 -6.14 -3.85
CA GLN A 137 -2.78 -6.24 -4.84
C GLN A 137 -1.95 -7.50 -4.65
N TYR A 138 -1.59 -7.84 -3.41
CA TYR A 138 -0.83 -9.03 -3.09
C TYR A 138 -1.56 -10.31 -3.52
N MET A 139 -2.85 -10.42 -3.17
CA MET A 139 -3.65 -11.61 -3.50
C MET A 139 -3.90 -11.73 -5.01
N GLU A 140 -4.14 -10.61 -5.71
CA GLU A 140 -4.27 -10.59 -7.17
C GLU A 140 -2.95 -11.00 -7.85
N ASP A 141 -1.82 -10.45 -7.41
CA ASP A 141 -0.49 -10.83 -7.90
C ASP A 141 -0.17 -12.31 -7.64
N PHE A 142 -0.49 -12.80 -6.44
CA PHE A 142 -0.28 -14.20 -6.09
C PHE A 142 -1.12 -15.12 -6.97
N GLN A 143 -2.39 -14.79 -7.18
CA GLN A 143 -3.28 -15.55 -8.05
C GLN A 143 -2.76 -15.60 -9.50
N LEU A 144 -2.21 -14.49 -10.01
CA LEU A 144 -1.72 -14.41 -11.39
C LEU A 144 -0.35 -15.06 -11.61
N LYS A 145 0.56 -14.96 -10.63
CA LYS A 145 1.97 -15.33 -10.80
C LYS A 145 2.35 -16.65 -10.15
N HIS A 146 1.60 -17.11 -9.16
CA HIS A 146 2.01 -18.21 -8.28
C HIS A 146 0.95 -19.30 -8.13
N ALA A 147 -0.34 -18.96 -8.21
CA ALA A 147 -1.40 -19.95 -8.03
C ALA A 147 -1.62 -20.81 -9.28
N THR A 148 -1.70 -22.12 -9.07
CA THR A 148 -2.05 -23.11 -10.10
C THR A 148 -3.47 -23.64 -9.96
N SER A 149 -4.06 -23.49 -8.78
CA SER A 149 -5.38 -23.98 -8.39
C SER A 149 -6.06 -23.00 -7.44
N VAL A 150 -7.39 -23.13 -7.27
CA VAL A 150 -8.09 -22.38 -6.21
C VAL A 150 -7.52 -22.70 -4.82
N MET A 151 -7.01 -23.92 -4.61
CA MET A 151 -6.47 -24.33 -3.32
C MET A 151 -5.16 -23.62 -2.97
N ASP A 152 -4.39 -23.16 -3.96
CA ASP A 152 -3.21 -22.33 -3.72
C ASP A 152 -3.61 -20.97 -3.13
N VAL A 153 -4.57 -20.31 -3.78
CA VAL A 153 -5.11 -19.02 -3.33
C VAL A 153 -5.78 -19.17 -1.96
N PHE A 154 -6.49 -20.29 -1.75
CA PHE A 154 -7.20 -20.57 -0.50
C PHE A 154 -6.24 -20.77 0.68
N ALA A 155 -5.16 -21.53 0.49
CA ALA A 155 -4.12 -21.69 1.50
C ALA A 155 -3.35 -20.38 1.76
N GLU A 156 -3.05 -19.63 0.69
CA GLU A 156 -2.36 -18.34 0.80
C GLU A 156 -3.19 -17.29 1.53
N PHE A 157 -4.49 -17.22 1.24
CA PHE A 157 -5.44 -16.37 1.97
C PHE A 157 -5.35 -16.60 3.48
N TYR A 158 -5.36 -17.86 3.90
CA TYR A 158 -5.25 -18.22 5.31
C TYR A 158 -3.90 -17.81 5.90
N ARG A 159 -2.80 -18.14 5.21
CA ARG A 159 -1.44 -17.81 5.64
C ARG A 159 -1.29 -16.31 5.85
N TYR A 160 -1.67 -15.51 4.86
CA TYR A 160 -1.58 -14.06 4.91
C TYR A 160 -2.41 -13.48 6.05
N LYS A 161 -3.66 -13.95 6.24
CA LYS A 161 -4.53 -13.48 7.34
C LYS A 161 -3.89 -13.76 8.70
N VAL A 162 -3.43 -14.97 8.95
CA VAL A 162 -2.79 -15.31 10.22
C VAL A 162 -1.50 -14.50 10.43
N GLU A 163 -0.65 -14.40 9.42
CA GLU A 163 0.62 -13.68 9.54
C GLU A 163 0.46 -12.17 9.76
N ARG A 164 -0.55 -11.56 9.13
CA ARG A 164 -0.83 -10.13 9.25
C ARG A 164 -1.23 -9.73 10.66
N PHE A 165 -2.03 -10.55 11.33
CA PHE A 165 -2.63 -10.19 12.61
C PHE A 165 -1.90 -10.78 13.84
N GLN A 166 -0.99 -11.75 13.65
CA GLN A 166 -0.35 -12.43 14.79
C GLN A 166 0.51 -11.52 15.69
N ASN A 167 1.05 -10.42 15.15
CA ASN A 167 1.94 -9.51 15.87
C ASN A 167 1.29 -8.17 16.25
N ILE A 168 -0.02 -8.02 16.02
CA ILE A 168 -0.73 -6.80 16.39
C ILE A 168 -1.12 -6.88 17.86
N SER A 169 -0.78 -5.85 18.62
CA SER A 169 -1.11 -5.71 20.02
C SER A 169 -2.63 -5.67 20.25
N PRO A 170 -3.17 -6.37 21.26
CA PRO A 170 -4.57 -6.24 21.66
C PRO A 170 -5.03 -4.79 21.85
N ALA A 171 -4.13 -3.91 22.32
CA ALA A 171 -4.41 -2.49 22.51
C ALA A 171 -4.84 -1.77 21.22
N PHE A 172 -4.32 -2.20 20.06
CA PHE A 172 -4.74 -1.66 18.77
C PHE A 172 -6.23 -1.91 18.52
N PHE A 173 -6.70 -3.14 18.73
CA PHE A 173 -8.09 -3.51 18.49
C PHE A 173 -9.04 -2.83 19.48
N ILE A 174 -8.66 -2.76 20.78
CA ILE A 174 -9.43 -2.04 21.82
C ILE A 174 -9.68 -0.60 21.39
N ASP A 175 -8.67 0.07 20.85
CA ASP A 175 -8.79 1.46 20.41
C ASP A 175 -9.52 1.60 19.08
N LEU A 176 -9.34 0.67 18.15
CA LEU A 176 -9.92 0.72 16.80
C LEU A 176 -11.45 0.80 16.85
N HIS A 177 -12.09 0.11 17.81
CA HIS A 177 -13.55 0.15 18.01
C HIS A 177 -14.13 1.55 18.20
N LYS A 178 -13.32 2.52 18.64
CA LYS A 178 -13.77 3.90 18.87
C LYS A 178 -13.82 4.72 17.58
N TYR A 179 -13.22 4.24 16.50
CA TYR A 179 -13.14 4.93 15.21
C TYR A 179 -14.20 4.39 14.25
N THR A 180 -15.45 4.79 14.44
CA THR A 180 -16.61 4.29 13.66
C THR A 180 -16.44 4.44 12.16
N ARG A 181 -15.85 5.56 11.69
CA ARG A 181 -15.56 5.79 10.27
C ARG A 181 -14.64 4.71 9.69
N ILE A 182 -13.66 4.24 10.45
CA ILE A 182 -12.74 3.18 10.04
C ILE A 182 -13.42 1.82 10.06
N ILE A 183 -14.24 1.54 11.08
CA ILE A 183 -15.03 0.30 11.14
C ILE A 183 -15.97 0.21 9.93
N SER A 184 -16.72 1.27 9.63
CA SER A 184 -17.60 1.31 8.45
C SER A 184 -16.84 1.16 7.14
N TYR A 185 -15.63 1.71 7.04
CA TYR A 185 -14.76 1.47 5.88
C TYR A 185 -14.39 -0.01 5.76
N LEU A 186 -13.94 -0.65 6.84
CA LEU A 186 -13.60 -2.08 6.84
C LEU A 186 -14.80 -2.95 6.47
N ASP A 187 -15.99 -2.65 6.99
CA ASP A 187 -17.23 -3.36 6.62
C ASP A 187 -17.51 -3.26 5.12
N SER A 188 -17.37 -2.06 4.53
CA SER A 188 -17.56 -1.86 3.09
C SER A 188 -16.55 -2.63 2.23
N VAL A 189 -15.30 -2.72 2.71
CA VAL A 189 -14.24 -3.51 2.07
C VAL A 189 -14.58 -5.00 2.13
N HIS A 190 -15.05 -5.49 3.27
CA HIS A 190 -15.51 -6.87 3.44
C HIS A 190 -16.68 -7.21 2.50
N GLU A 191 -17.69 -6.35 2.42
CA GLU A 191 -18.85 -6.54 1.54
C GLU A 191 -18.44 -6.56 0.05
N SER A 192 -17.54 -5.65 -0.36
CA SER A 192 -17.01 -5.61 -1.72
C SER A 192 -16.29 -6.91 -2.10
N ARG A 193 -15.46 -7.44 -1.19
CA ARG A 193 -14.72 -8.69 -1.40
C ARG A 193 -15.60 -9.92 -1.37
N ASN A 194 -16.70 -9.93 -0.62
CA ASN A 194 -17.66 -11.03 -0.57
C ASN A 194 -18.20 -11.38 -1.98
N LYS A 195 -18.44 -10.37 -2.83
CA LYS A 195 -18.86 -10.57 -4.23
C LYS A 195 -17.83 -11.37 -5.04
N LYS A 196 -16.54 -11.04 -4.92
CA LYS A 196 -15.44 -11.80 -5.54
C LYS A 196 -15.32 -13.20 -4.92
N GLY A 197 -15.51 -13.29 -3.59
CA GLY A 197 -15.46 -14.55 -2.84
C GLY A 197 -16.49 -15.57 -3.28
N LYS A 198 -17.71 -15.14 -3.64
CA LYS A 198 -18.75 -16.04 -4.18
C LYS A 198 -18.35 -16.70 -5.49
N LEU A 199 -17.76 -15.93 -6.42
CA LEU A 199 -17.26 -16.46 -7.69
C LEU A 199 -16.09 -17.43 -7.47
N PHE A 200 -15.19 -17.08 -6.54
CA PHE A 200 -14.09 -17.96 -6.14
C PHE A 200 -14.59 -19.30 -5.55
N PHE A 201 -15.62 -19.23 -4.69
CA PHE A 201 -16.24 -20.41 -4.12
C PHE A 201 -16.89 -21.30 -5.19
N GLN A 202 -17.65 -20.72 -6.11
CA GLN A 202 -18.27 -21.46 -7.22
C GLN A 202 -17.23 -22.20 -8.06
N ARG A 203 -16.13 -21.53 -8.42
CA ARG A 203 -15.02 -22.16 -9.14
C ARG A 203 -14.44 -23.35 -8.36
N GLY A 204 -14.28 -23.23 -7.04
CA GLY A 204 -13.78 -24.36 -6.24
C GLY A 204 -14.75 -25.53 -6.11
N VAL A 205 -16.07 -25.29 -6.24
CA VAL A 205 -17.07 -26.35 -6.40
C VAL A 205 -16.91 -27.04 -7.75
N GLU A 206 -16.77 -26.28 -8.84
CA GLU A 206 -16.56 -26.80 -10.21
C GLU A 206 -15.27 -27.63 -10.32
N GLU A 207 -14.19 -27.21 -9.66
CA GLU A 207 -12.92 -27.95 -9.59
C GLU A 207 -12.96 -29.16 -8.61
N GLY A 208 -14.06 -29.35 -7.89
CA GLY A 208 -14.30 -30.46 -6.96
C GLY A 208 -13.59 -30.35 -5.61
N TYR A 209 -13.09 -29.17 -5.25
CA TYR A 209 -12.40 -28.92 -3.98
C TYR A 209 -13.32 -28.43 -2.87
N PHE A 210 -14.39 -27.71 -3.22
CA PHE A 210 -15.40 -27.23 -2.29
C PHE A 210 -16.71 -27.97 -2.47
N ARG A 211 -17.46 -28.10 -1.38
CA ARG A 211 -18.74 -28.79 -1.38
C ARG A 211 -19.82 -27.92 -2.02
N GLY A 212 -20.54 -28.46 -3.01
CA GLY A 212 -21.62 -27.75 -3.70
C GLY A 212 -22.91 -27.60 -2.89
N ASP A 213 -23.05 -28.30 -1.76
CA ASP A 213 -24.22 -28.23 -0.87
C ASP A 213 -24.14 -27.10 0.16
N VAL A 214 -23.02 -26.38 0.24
CA VAL A 214 -22.83 -25.27 1.16
C VAL A 214 -23.38 -23.97 0.56
N ASP A 215 -24.31 -23.33 1.26
CA ASP A 215 -24.74 -21.96 0.95
C ASP A 215 -23.65 -20.97 1.38
N TYR A 216 -22.89 -20.48 0.41
CA TYR A 216 -21.81 -19.52 0.62
C TYR A 216 -22.28 -18.22 1.30
N ASN A 217 -23.45 -17.68 0.96
CA ASN A 217 -23.88 -16.39 1.52
C ASN A 217 -24.28 -16.55 2.98
N LEU A 218 -24.89 -17.67 3.34
CA LEU A 218 -25.20 -17.99 4.73
C LEU A 218 -23.91 -18.24 5.54
N LEU A 219 -22.97 -19.00 4.98
CA LEU A 219 -21.68 -19.26 5.61
C LEU A 219 -20.91 -17.97 5.87
N GLU A 220 -20.86 -17.07 4.90
CA GLU A 220 -20.18 -15.79 5.04
C GLU A 220 -20.82 -14.94 6.15
N GLN A 221 -22.15 -14.85 6.20
CA GLN A 221 -22.86 -14.16 7.28
C GLN A 221 -22.54 -14.74 8.66
N ILE A 222 -22.55 -16.08 8.80
CA ILE A 222 -22.21 -16.75 10.06
C ILE A 222 -20.75 -16.44 10.45
N SER A 223 -19.82 -16.52 9.50
CA SER A 223 -18.41 -16.23 9.73
C SER A 223 -18.16 -14.77 10.14
N SER A 224 -18.90 -13.84 9.53
CA SER A 224 -18.89 -12.41 9.83
C SER A 224 -19.42 -12.14 11.23
N VAL A 225 -20.53 -12.78 11.62
CA VAL A 225 -21.09 -12.69 12.99
C VAL A 225 -20.11 -13.25 14.02
N ALA A 226 -19.47 -14.39 13.76
CA ALA A 226 -18.48 -14.97 14.66
C ALA A 226 -17.30 -14.02 14.89
N MET A 227 -16.78 -13.40 13.83
CA MET A 227 -15.70 -12.41 13.94
C MET A 227 -16.17 -11.13 14.65
N ARG A 228 -17.39 -10.65 14.37
CA ARG A 228 -17.95 -9.50 15.07
C ARG A 228 -18.09 -9.76 16.56
N HIS A 229 -18.55 -10.94 16.95
CA HIS A 229 -18.64 -11.35 18.35
C HIS A 229 -17.28 -11.31 19.05
N VAL A 230 -16.22 -11.85 18.41
CA VAL A 230 -14.84 -11.74 18.90
C VAL A 230 -14.46 -10.30 19.19
N MET A 231 -14.78 -9.40 18.25
CA MET A 231 -14.37 -8.01 18.31
C MET A 231 -15.15 -7.27 19.40
N GLU A 232 -16.48 -7.37 19.39
CA GLU A 232 -17.39 -6.75 20.38
C GLU A 232 -17.08 -7.18 21.81
N HIS A 233 -16.86 -8.48 22.03
CA HIS A 233 -16.58 -9.05 23.36
C HIS A 233 -15.08 -9.07 23.67
N GLN A 234 -14.26 -8.52 22.78
CA GLN A 234 -12.82 -8.33 22.94
C GLN A 234 -12.09 -9.62 23.33
N LEU A 235 -12.46 -10.75 22.73
CA LEU A 235 -11.89 -12.06 23.04
C LEU A 235 -10.37 -12.12 22.79
N TYR A 236 -9.85 -11.19 21.99
CA TYR A 236 -8.41 -10.98 21.77
C TYR A 236 -7.63 -10.51 23.00
N GLN A 237 -8.31 -10.17 24.10
CA GLN A 237 -7.69 -9.95 25.40
C GLN A 237 -7.49 -11.26 26.17
N LEU A 238 -8.28 -12.31 25.87
CA LEU A 238 -8.22 -13.62 26.52
C LEU A 238 -7.40 -14.62 25.71
N TYR A 239 -7.46 -14.51 24.38
CA TYR A 239 -6.76 -15.37 23.44
C TYR A 239 -5.92 -14.52 22.48
N SER A 240 -4.80 -15.05 22.00
CA SER A 240 -4.04 -14.35 20.95
C SER A 240 -4.87 -14.23 19.67
N MET A 241 -4.72 -13.13 18.94
CA MET A 241 -5.40 -12.96 17.64
C MET A 241 -5.07 -14.09 16.67
N LYS A 242 -3.83 -14.60 16.70
CA LYS A 242 -3.44 -15.80 15.95
C LYS A 242 -4.31 -17.00 16.30
N HIS A 243 -4.54 -17.27 17.58
CA HIS A 243 -5.34 -18.39 18.04
C HIS A 243 -6.82 -18.24 17.65
N ILE A 244 -7.37 -17.03 17.74
CA ILE A 244 -8.74 -16.74 17.34
C ILE A 244 -8.93 -16.96 15.83
N LEU A 245 -8.08 -16.36 15.01
CA LEU A 245 -8.15 -16.50 13.56
C LEU A 245 -7.93 -17.94 13.11
N TYR A 246 -7.03 -18.67 13.78
CA TYR A 246 -6.86 -20.12 13.58
C TYR A 246 -8.20 -20.84 13.79
N ASN A 247 -8.83 -20.69 14.95
CA ASN A 247 -10.03 -21.46 15.28
C ASN A 247 -11.29 -21.03 14.51
N ILE A 248 -11.38 -19.78 14.06
CA ILE A 248 -12.52 -19.30 13.27
C ILE A 248 -12.31 -19.62 11.79
N ILE A 249 -11.23 -19.12 11.18
CA ILE A 249 -11.04 -19.23 9.74
C ILE A 249 -10.81 -20.69 9.35
N PHE A 250 -9.96 -21.43 10.09
CA PHE A 250 -9.66 -22.82 9.74
C PHE A 250 -10.87 -23.74 9.86
N LEU A 251 -11.74 -23.50 10.85
CA LEU A 251 -13.00 -24.24 11.01
C LEU A 251 -13.87 -24.13 9.77
N PHE A 252 -14.14 -22.91 9.31
CA PHE A 252 -14.93 -22.69 8.10
C PHE A 252 -14.22 -23.23 6.86
N MET A 253 -12.90 -23.02 6.74
CA MET A 253 -12.15 -23.51 5.59
C MET A 253 -12.18 -25.03 5.46
N ARG A 254 -12.01 -25.76 6.56
CA ARG A 254 -12.16 -27.22 6.54
C ARG A 254 -13.60 -27.64 6.26
N GLY A 255 -14.57 -26.96 6.86
CA GLY A 255 -15.99 -27.28 6.72
C GLY A 255 -16.51 -27.20 5.29
N ILE A 256 -15.93 -26.32 4.45
CA ILE A 256 -16.33 -26.18 3.04
C ILE A 256 -15.61 -27.11 2.09
N CYS A 257 -14.48 -27.70 2.48
CA CYS A 257 -13.70 -28.56 1.61
C CYS A 257 -14.34 -29.96 1.48
N THR A 258 -14.31 -30.52 0.26
CA THR A 258 -14.50 -31.96 0.02
C THR A 258 -13.31 -32.75 0.58
N GLU A 259 -13.37 -34.09 0.62
CA GLU A 259 -12.22 -34.91 1.02
C GLU A 259 -10.97 -34.60 0.19
N LYS A 260 -11.14 -34.42 -1.13
CA LYS A 260 -10.09 -33.97 -2.06
C LYS A 260 -9.52 -32.60 -1.66
N GLY A 261 -10.40 -31.64 -1.36
CA GLY A 261 -10.00 -30.31 -0.91
C GLY A 261 -9.27 -30.33 0.43
N GLN A 262 -9.72 -31.14 1.39
CA GLN A 262 -9.10 -31.27 2.71
C GLN A 262 -7.71 -31.87 2.62
N ALA A 263 -7.51 -32.91 1.79
CA ALA A 263 -6.20 -33.51 1.59
C ALA A 263 -5.16 -32.49 1.09
N ILE A 264 -5.54 -31.67 0.09
CA ILE A 264 -4.66 -30.63 -0.46
C ILE A 264 -4.45 -29.48 0.53
N LEU A 265 -5.51 -29.07 1.24
CA LEU A 265 -5.42 -28.03 2.26
C LEU A 265 -4.43 -28.44 3.36
N ASP A 266 -4.49 -29.68 3.81
CA ASP A 266 -3.58 -30.21 4.84
C ASP A 266 -2.14 -30.32 4.34
N GLU A 267 -1.92 -30.72 3.08
CA GLU A 267 -0.59 -30.71 2.47
C GLU A 267 0.00 -29.29 2.45
N LYS A 268 -0.77 -28.31 1.98
CA LYS A 268 -0.34 -26.91 1.89
C LYS A 268 -0.10 -26.28 3.26
N LEU A 269 -0.91 -26.63 4.26
CA LEU A 269 -0.79 -26.06 5.61
C LEU A 269 0.24 -26.77 6.48
N LYS A 270 0.63 -28.02 6.17
CA LYS A 270 1.79 -28.67 6.83
C LYS A 270 3.08 -27.90 6.60
N ILE A 271 3.22 -27.25 5.44
CA ILE A 271 4.36 -26.37 5.12
C ILE A 271 4.35 -25.09 5.98
N LEU A 272 3.21 -24.77 6.62
CA LEU A 272 2.97 -23.52 7.34
C LEU A 272 2.96 -23.68 8.88
N ARG A 273 3.18 -24.91 9.38
CA ARG A 273 3.40 -25.21 10.81
C ARG A 273 4.89 -25.23 11.12
#